data_AF-A0A944XK94-F1
#
_entry.id   AF-A0A944XK94-F1
#
_cell.length_a   1.000
_cell.length_b   1.000
_cell.length_c   1.000
_cell.angle_alpha   90.00
_cell.angle_beta   90.00
_cell.angle_gamma   90.00
#
_symmetry.space_group_name_H-M   'P 1'
#
loop_
_entity.id
_entity.type
_entity.pdbx_description
1 polymer ?
#
loop_
_entity_poly.entity_id
_entity_poly.type
_entity_poly.pdbx_seq_one_letter_code
_entity_poly.pdbx_strand_id
1 'polypeptide(L)'
;MSSDPHELLEQYHPLNKHEISASMWWLNHRKHMRLVLIIAVAVLIVLFWTLSIWWGVNYIFSSRSYTQSLLAPGGAFQAVRLSAQAIDVQISSVTLVKGSKSAQIVWSVRNPNVSYIANTSFRVPDALTQKDLPIVRLYPGQTQWFSVSAATSLPSVNSSDISVNVDWQRVQPMDKELLQNLSAVSVANVRYIPAQGVALPGITFDIKNTAVTGFWESRVAVVASAGNTVYGVSDTLATELLPEEQKAISFAWDGPALPSGIQIQAFSYVDVLDENIEIELPSPIRTEF
;
A
#
# COMPACT_ATOMS: atom_id res chain seq x y z
N MET A 1 -63.09 -60.29 -26.68
CA MET A 1 -63.33 -59.64 -25.38
C MET A 1 -63.92 -58.28 -25.66
N SER A 2 -65.20 -58.15 -25.36
CA SER A 2 -66.07 -57.02 -25.70
C SER A 2 -65.77 -55.87 -24.74
N SER A 3 -65.33 -54.73 -25.27
CA SER A 3 -65.29 -53.46 -24.55
C SER A 3 -66.72 -52.99 -24.32
N ASP A 4 -67.15 -53.03 -23.05
CA ASP A 4 -68.50 -52.70 -22.61
C ASP A 4 -68.75 -51.18 -22.78
N PRO A 5 -69.76 -50.74 -23.55
CA PRO A 5 -70.01 -49.32 -23.85
C PRO A 5 -70.62 -48.53 -22.68
N HIS A 6 -70.72 -49.13 -21.49
CA HIS A 6 -71.43 -48.55 -20.34
C HIS A 6 -70.58 -47.65 -19.43
N GLU A 7 -69.25 -47.61 -19.55
CA GLU A 7 -68.40 -46.76 -18.67
C GLU A 7 -68.29 -45.29 -19.10
N LEU A 8 -68.73 -44.90 -20.31
CA LEU A 8 -68.57 -43.52 -20.81
C LEU A 8 -69.71 -42.55 -20.46
N LEU A 9 -70.79 -43.01 -19.83
CA LEU A 9 -71.97 -42.18 -19.56
C LEU A 9 -72.07 -41.64 -18.12
N GLU A 10 -71.21 -42.05 -17.19
CA GLU A 10 -71.24 -41.58 -15.79
C GLU A 10 -70.45 -40.30 -15.50
N GLN A 11 -69.71 -39.74 -16.47
CA GLN A 11 -68.94 -38.49 -16.27
C GLN A 11 -69.67 -37.21 -16.70
N TYR A 12 -70.98 -37.26 -16.96
CA TYR A 12 -71.76 -36.04 -17.21
C TYR A 12 -72.35 -35.50 -15.90
N HIS A 13 -71.57 -34.70 -15.18
CA HIS A 13 -72.14 -33.81 -14.17
C HIS A 13 -72.94 -32.72 -14.89
N PRO A 14 -74.27 -32.60 -14.67
CA PRO A 14 -75.06 -31.54 -15.27
C PRO A 14 -74.56 -30.19 -14.75
N LEU A 15 -74.02 -29.38 -15.65
CA LEU A 15 -73.50 -28.05 -15.35
C LEU A 15 -74.57 -27.23 -14.62
N ASN A 16 -74.17 -26.64 -13.49
CA ASN A 16 -75.05 -25.83 -12.66
C ASN A 16 -75.45 -24.58 -13.44
N LYS A 17 -76.72 -24.17 -13.36
CA LYS A 17 -77.26 -23.00 -14.11
C LYS A 17 -76.44 -21.73 -13.89
N HIS A 18 -75.85 -21.58 -12.70
CA HIS A 18 -74.96 -20.47 -12.36
C HIS A 18 -73.65 -20.48 -13.18
N GLU A 19 -73.04 -21.64 -13.39
CA GLU A 19 -71.79 -21.79 -14.15
C GLU A 19 -72.00 -21.49 -15.65
N ILE A 20 -73.15 -21.90 -16.19
CA ILE A 20 -73.54 -21.58 -17.57
C ILE A 20 -73.80 -20.07 -17.71
N SER A 21 -74.45 -19.44 -16.73
CA SER A 21 -74.69 -17.99 -16.77
C SER A 21 -73.40 -17.16 -16.65
N ALA A 22 -72.45 -17.59 -15.80
CA ALA A 22 -71.18 -16.92 -15.61
C ALA A 22 -70.26 -17.05 -16.84
N SER A 23 -70.21 -18.24 -17.46
CA SER A 23 -69.45 -18.47 -18.69
C SER A 23 -70.03 -17.68 -19.88
N MET A 24 -71.35 -17.63 -20.03
CA MET A 24 -72.01 -16.80 -21.05
C MET A 24 -71.79 -15.30 -20.81
N TRP A 25 -71.87 -14.84 -19.55
CA TRP A 25 -71.58 -13.45 -19.18
C TRP A 25 -70.13 -13.08 -19.51
N TRP A 26 -69.17 -13.95 -19.17
CA TRP A 26 -67.75 -13.77 -19.49
C TRP A 26 -67.52 -13.68 -21.00
N LEU A 27 -68.09 -14.60 -21.78
CA LEU A 27 -67.95 -14.60 -23.24
C LEU A 27 -68.48 -13.31 -23.86
N ASN A 28 -69.62 -12.80 -23.36
CA ASN A 28 -70.22 -11.57 -23.86
C ASN A 28 -69.41 -10.31 -23.48
N HIS A 29 -68.82 -10.28 -22.28
CA HIS A 29 -68.09 -9.11 -21.77
C HIS A 29 -66.56 -9.18 -21.97
N ARG A 30 -66.02 -10.27 -22.53
CA ARG A 30 -64.57 -10.51 -22.71
C ARG A 30 -63.85 -9.35 -23.40
N LYS A 31 -64.47 -8.74 -24.41
CA LYS A 31 -63.89 -7.61 -25.15
C LYS A 31 -63.78 -6.35 -24.27
N HIS A 32 -64.80 -6.06 -23.47
CA HIS A 32 -64.81 -4.90 -22.58
C HIS A 32 -63.85 -5.10 -21.41
N MET A 33 -63.78 -6.30 -20.82
CA MET A 33 -62.82 -6.61 -19.76
C MET A 33 -61.37 -6.47 -20.23
N ARG A 34 -61.06 -6.93 -21.46
CA ARG A 34 -59.72 -6.75 -22.04
C ARG A 34 -59.37 -5.28 -22.23
N LEU A 35 -60.33 -4.45 -22.69
CA LEU A 35 -60.12 -3.02 -22.85
C LEU A 35 -59.86 -2.34 -21.50
N VAL A 36 -60.68 -2.62 -20.49
CA VAL A 36 -60.53 -2.07 -19.13
C VAL A 36 -59.18 -2.47 -18.54
N LEU A 37 -58.76 -3.73 -18.71
CA LEU A 37 -57.46 -4.20 -18.25
C LEU A 37 -56.30 -3.47 -18.93
N ILE A 38 -56.35 -3.28 -20.25
CA ILE A 38 -55.32 -2.55 -21.00
C ILE A 38 -55.21 -1.10 -20.50
N ILE A 39 -56.35 -0.43 -20.29
CA ILE A 39 -56.38 0.94 -19.77
C ILE A 39 -55.79 0.99 -18.35
N ALA A 40 -56.18 0.05 -17.48
CA ALA A 40 -55.65 -0.01 -16.11
C ALA A 40 -54.13 -0.22 -16.09
N VAL A 41 -53.61 -1.13 -16.93
CA VAL A 41 -52.17 -1.36 -17.06
C VAL A 41 -51.45 -0.13 -17.61
N ALA A 42 -52.02 0.55 -18.62
CA ALA A 42 -51.44 1.78 -19.17
C ALA A 42 -51.34 2.88 -18.11
N VAL A 43 -52.39 3.07 -17.30
CA VAL A 43 -52.39 4.05 -16.18
C VAL A 43 -51.32 3.70 -15.14
N LEU A 44 -51.20 2.43 -14.77
CA LEU A 44 -50.17 1.98 -13.83
C LEU A 44 -48.75 2.25 -14.35
N ILE A 45 -48.50 1.98 -15.63
CA ILE A 45 -47.20 2.26 -16.26
C ILE A 45 -46.87 3.75 -16.17
N VAL A 46 -47.81 4.62 -16.53
CA VAL A 46 -47.63 6.08 -16.48
C VAL A 46 -47.33 6.54 -15.04
N LEU A 47 -48.04 6.00 -14.04
CA LEU A 47 -47.80 6.29 -12.63
C LEU A 47 -46.39 5.87 -12.17
N PHE A 48 -45.98 4.65 -12.52
CA PHE A 48 -44.65 4.14 -12.19
C PHE A 48 -43.52 4.98 -12.80
N TRP A 49 -43.66 5.35 -14.07
CA TRP A 49 -42.67 6.21 -14.73
C TRP A 49 -42.60 7.59 -14.09
N THR A 50 -43.76 8.20 -13.79
CA THR A 50 -43.81 9.52 -13.16
C THR A 50 -43.14 9.52 -11.78
N LEU A 51 -43.42 8.50 -10.97
CA LEU A 51 -42.79 8.33 -9.66
C LEU A 51 -41.28 8.07 -9.77
N SER A 52 -40.86 7.24 -10.72
CA SER A 52 -39.44 6.92 -10.93
C SER A 52 -38.64 8.15 -11.38
N ILE A 53 -39.20 8.93 -12.31
CA ILE A 53 -38.58 10.19 -12.77
C ILE A 53 -38.51 11.19 -11.61
N TRP A 54 -39.60 11.36 -10.84
CA TRP A 54 -39.62 12.26 -9.69
C TRP A 54 -38.58 11.88 -8.62
N TRP A 55 -38.46 10.59 -8.29
CA TRP A 55 -37.42 10.08 -7.39
C TRP A 55 -36.01 10.31 -7.93
N GLY A 56 -35.77 10.00 -9.20
CA GLY A 56 -34.46 10.18 -9.84
C GLY A 56 -34.02 11.65 -9.88
N VAL A 57 -34.95 12.55 -10.22
CA VAL A 57 -34.71 14.00 -10.19
C VAL A 57 -34.37 14.45 -8.77
N ASN A 58 -35.20 14.12 -7.77
CA ASN A 58 -34.93 14.50 -6.38
C ASN A 58 -33.61 13.95 -5.87
N TYR A 59 -33.25 12.71 -6.22
CA TYR A 59 -31.96 12.14 -5.86
C TYR A 59 -30.79 12.92 -6.45
N ILE A 60 -30.84 13.28 -7.73
CA ILE A 60 -29.78 14.05 -8.40
C ILE A 60 -29.66 15.48 -7.82
N PHE A 61 -30.79 16.15 -7.53
CA PHE A 61 -30.75 17.51 -7.00
C PHE A 61 -30.41 17.56 -5.50
N SER A 62 -30.88 16.60 -4.70
CA SER A 62 -30.51 16.47 -3.29
C SER A 62 -29.04 16.05 -3.12
N SER A 63 -28.52 15.20 -3.99
CA SER A 63 -27.09 14.81 -3.95
C SER A 63 -26.18 15.97 -4.39
N ARG A 64 -26.58 16.79 -5.36
CA ARG A 64 -25.82 17.98 -5.77
C ARG A 64 -25.72 19.03 -4.68
N SER A 65 -26.83 19.33 -3.98
CA SER A 65 -26.80 20.29 -2.86
C SER A 65 -25.97 19.77 -1.69
N TYR A 66 -26.09 18.47 -1.36
CA TYR A 66 -25.27 17.84 -0.34
C TYR A 66 -23.77 17.82 -0.69
N THR A 67 -23.41 17.41 -1.91
CA THR A 67 -22.01 17.40 -2.38
C THR A 67 -21.41 18.81 -2.48
N GLN A 68 -22.19 19.81 -2.92
CA GLN A 68 -21.75 21.21 -2.91
C GLN A 68 -21.55 21.74 -1.48
N SER A 69 -22.38 21.33 -0.52
CA SER A 69 -22.19 21.69 0.90
C SER A 69 -20.96 21.02 1.53
N LEU A 70 -20.57 19.82 1.07
CA LEU A 70 -19.33 19.15 1.48
C LEU A 70 -18.08 19.79 0.87
N LEU A 71 -18.20 20.40 -0.32
CA LEU A 71 -17.10 21.07 -1.02
C LEU A 71 -16.99 22.57 -0.68
N ALA A 72 -17.95 23.13 0.05
CA ALA A 72 -17.95 24.54 0.45
C ALA A 72 -16.79 24.86 1.41
N PRO A 73 -16.04 25.96 1.20
CA PRO A 73 -14.97 26.38 2.10
C PRO A 73 -15.54 26.64 3.50
N GLY A 74 -14.93 26.06 4.54
CA GLY A 74 -15.32 26.22 5.95
C GLY A 74 -16.16 25.08 6.54
N GLY A 75 -16.57 24.08 5.73
CA GLY A 75 -17.24 22.88 6.24
C GLY A 75 -16.29 21.91 6.96
N ALA A 76 -16.84 20.96 7.73
CA ALA A 76 -16.08 19.90 8.41
C ALA A 76 -15.13 19.13 7.47
N PHE A 77 -15.47 19.07 6.18
CA PHE A 77 -14.66 18.43 5.14
C PHE A 77 -13.36 19.18 4.82
N GLN A 78 -13.28 20.50 5.01
CA GLN A 78 -12.03 21.24 4.82
C GLN A 78 -11.02 20.93 5.92
N ALA A 79 -11.49 20.77 7.17
CA ALA A 79 -10.65 20.29 8.27
C ALA A 79 -10.16 18.86 8.01
N VAL A 80 -11.03 17.97 7.52
CA VAL A 80 -10.66 16.61 7.10
C VAL A 80 -9.64 16.63 5.95
N ARG A 81 -9.85 17.46 4.93
CA ARG A 81 -8.96 17.60 3.78
C ARG A 81 -7.59 18.15 4.17
N LEU A 82 -7.52 19.14 5.07
CA LEU A 82 -6.26 19.67 5.59
C LEU A 82 -5.55 18.64 6.46
N SER A 83 -6.29 17.90 7.31
CA SER A 83 -5.71 16.80 8.11
C SER A 83 -5.29 15.58 7.28
N ALA A 84 -5.81 15.47 6.05
CA ALA A 84 -5.48 14.41 5.11
C ALA A 84 -4.35 14.81 4.14
N GLN A 85 -3.79 16.02 4.23
CA GLN A 85 -2.59 16.34 3.45
C GLN A 85 -1.37 15.64 4.06
N ALA A 86 -0.49 15.14 3.20
CA ALA A 86 0.78 14.59 3.66
C ALA A 86 1.64 15.71 4.25
N ILE A 87 2.23 15.43 5.41
CA ILE A 87 3.24 16.25 6.06
C ILE A 87 4.57 15.99 5.37
N ASP A 88 5.37 17.03 5.11
CA ASP A 88 6.68 16.86 4.48
C ASP A 88 7.58 15.87 5.22
N VAL A 89 8.45 15.19 4.47
CA VAL A 89 9.45 14.29 5.06
C VAL A 89 10.38 15.08 5.99
N GLN A 90 10.72 14.46 7.11
CA GLN A 90 11.61 15.07 8.10
C GLN A 90 13.04 14.65 7.81
N ILE A 91 13.86 15.58 7.33
CA ILE A 91 15.30 15.38 7.22
C ILE A 91 15.93 15.67 8.58
N SER A 92 16.45 14.64 9.24
CA SER A 92 17.16 14.75 10.51
C SER A 92 18.67 14.61 10.35
N SER A 93 19.39 15.34 11.20
CA SER A 93 20.82 15.17 11.47
C SER A 93 21.71 15.09 10.22
N VAL A 94 21.75 16.18 9.43
CA VAL A 94 22.78 16.31 8.38
C VAL A 94 24.12 16.58 9.04
N THR A 95 25.07 15.66 8.84
CA THR A 95 26.40 15.76 9.42
C THR A 95 27.45 15.49 8.36
N LEU A 96 28.40 16.42 8.23
CA LEU A 96 29.62 16.18 7.46
C LEU A 96 30.63 15.46 8.36
N VAL A 97 30.82 14.17 8.11
CA VAL A 97 31.79 13.35 8.83
C VAL A 97 33.10 13.37 8.06
N LYS A 98 34.16 13.89 8.69
CA LYS A 98 35.50 13.99 8.10
C LYS A 98 36.44 12.91 8.65
N GLY A 99 37.05 12.17 7.75
CA GLY A 99 38.22 11.32 8.00
C GLY A 99 39.51 11.95 7.47
N SER A 100 40.62 11.26 7.69
CA SER A 100 41.94 11.71 7.21
C SER A 100 42.09 11.68 5.69
N LYS A 101 41.36 10.80 5.00
CA LYS A 101 41.43 10.60 3.54
C LYS A 101 40.09 10.71 2.81
N SER A 102 38.98 10.67 3.54
CA SER A 102 37.62 10.71 2.98
C SER A 102 36.73 11.58 3.85
N ALA A 103 35.71 12.17 3.26
CA ALA A 103 34.60 12.76 4.00
C ALA A 103 33.29 12.21 3.45
N GLN A 104 32.26 12.21 4.27
CA GLN A 104 30.93 11.77 3.89
C GLN A 104 29.88 12.71 4.47
N ILE A 105 28.87 13.01 3.68
CA ILE A 105 27.66 13.69 4.15
C ILE A 105 26.69 12.58 4.54
N VAL A 106 26.26 12.60 5.78
CA VAL A 106 25.33 11.62 6.34
C VAL A 106 24.07 12.34 6.76
N TRP A 107 22.91 11.75 6.47
CA TRP A 107 21.63 12.24 6.95
C TRP A 107 20.64 11.10 7.13
N SER A 108 19.56 11.40 7.84
CA SER A 108 18.41 10.50 7.95
C SER A 108 17.17 11.20 7.43
N VAL A 109 16.25 10.43 6.85
CA VAL A 109 14.96 10.94 6.39
C VAL A 109 13.87 10.07 6.99
N ARG A 110 12.90 10.72 7.60
CA ARG A 110 11.74 10.07 8.21
C ARG A 110 10.47 10.48 7.48
N ASN A 111 9.63 9.50 7.17
CA ASN A 111 8.26 9.76 6.76
C ASN A 111 7.36 9.85 8.01
N PRO A 112 6.87 11.05 8.39
CA PRO A 112 6.01 11.20 9.57
C PRO A 112 4.56 10.75 9.32
N ASN A 113 4.18 10.48 8.08
CA ASN A 113 2.79 10.18 7.73
C ASN A 113 2.46 8.72 8.00
N VAL A 114 1.28 8.47 8.55
CA VAL A 114 0.77 7.12 8.83
C VAL A 114 0.01 6.50 7.64
N SER A 115 -0.42 7.31 6.68
CA SER A 115 -1.29 6.91 5.55
C SER A 115 -0.69 7.20 4.18
N TYR A 116 0.57 7.63 4.14
CA TYR A 116 1.25 8.01 2.90
C TYR A 116 2.62 7.35 2.82
N ILE A 117 2.96 6.91 1.62
CA ILE A 117 4.28 6.45 1.21
C ILE A 117 4.93 7.61 0.46
N ALA A 118 6.20 7.87 0.74
CA ALA A 118 6.97 8.93 0.09
C ALA A 118 7.92 8.31 -0.92
N ASN A 119 7.72 8.54 -2.22
CA ASN A 119 8.73 8.21 -3.24
C ASN A 119 9.67 9.41 -3.33
N THR A 120 10.87 9.26 -2.79
CA THR A 120 11.82 10.37 -2.59
C THR A 120 12.99 10.28 -3.54
N SER A 121 13.43 11.42 -4.07
CA SER A 121 14.74 11.56 -4.69
C SER A 121 15.51 12.69 -4.04
N PHE A 122 16.83 12.49 -3.91
CA PHE A 122 17.72 13.42 -3.21
C PHE A 122 18.76 13.96 -4.17
N ARG A 123 19.01 15.26 -4.03
CA ARG A 123 20.14 15.93 -4.63
C ARG A 123 20.96 16.60 -3.53
N VAL A 124 22.22 16.19 -3.43
CA VAL A 124 23.18 16.72 -2.47
C VAL A 124 24.19 17.60 -3.20
N PRO A 125 24.30 18.89 -2.87
CA PRO A 125 25.31 19.78 -3.44
C PRO A 125 26.70 19.35 -2.98
N ASP A 126 27.70 19.57 -3.84
CA ASP A 126 29.12 19.34 -3.55
C ASP A 126 29.51 17.90 -3.15
N ALA A 127 28.64 16.92 -3.41
CA ALA A 127 29.03 15.52 -3.43
C ALA A 127 30.06 15.29 -4.56
N LEU A 128 31.10 14.50 -4.30
CA LEU A 128 32.16 14.22 -5.29
C LEU A 128 31.60 13.62 -6.58
N THR A 129 30.44 12.97 -6.47
CA THR A 129 29.57 12.62 -7.56
C THR A 129 28.27 13.41 -7.38
N GLN A 130 27.93 14.31 -8.33
CA GLN A 130 26.56 14.84 -8.46
C GLN A 130 25.61 13.70 -8.90
N LYS A 131 25.51 12.67 -8.09
CA LYS A 131 24.64 11.54 -8.34
C LYS A 131 23.31 11.89 -7.69
N ASP A 132 22.29 12.10 -8.53
CA ASP A 132 20.92 11.98 -8.04
C ASP A 132 20.82 10.57 -7.42
N LEU A 133 20.53 10.51 -6.13
CA LEU A 133 20.34 9.21 -5.48
C LEU A 133 19.13 8.53 -6.15
N PRO A 134 19.15 7.19 -6.30
CA PRO A 134 18.01 6.48 -6.85
C PRO A 134 16.75 6.82 -6.06
N ILE A 135 15.59 6.75 -6.71
CA ILE A 135 14.31 6.98 -6.05
C ILE A 135 14.17 5.95 -4.93
N VAL A 136 13.94 6.42 -3.70
CA VAL A 136 13.80 5.58 -2.52
C VAL A 136 12.40 5.75 -1.96
N ARG A 137 11.76 4.62 -1.68
CA ARG A 137 10.44 4.54 -1.06
C ARG A 137 10.57 4.58 0.46
N LEU A 138 9.97 5.59 1.07
CA LEU A 138 9.89 5.76 2.53
C LEU A 138 8.49 5.36 3.01
N TYR A 139 8.43 4.27 3.76
CA TYR A 139 7.19 3.76 4.30
C TYR A 139 6.67 4.56 5.50
N PRO A 140 5.37 4.46 5.83
CA PRO A 140 4.78 5.17 6.97
C PRO A 140 5.59 5.00 8.26
N GLY A 141 6.01 6.11 8.88
CA GLY A 141 6.78 6.10 10.13
C GLY A 141 8.25 5.66 10.00
N GLN A 142 8.67 5.17 8.83
CA GLN A 142 10.01 4.66 8.60
C GLN A 142 11.04 5.80 8.61
N THR A 143 12.20 5.52 9.21
CA THR A 143 13.40 6.37 9.12
C THR A 143 14.44 5.60 8.35
N GLN A 144 15.02 6.21 7.32
CA GLN A 144 16.11 5.64 6.56
C GLN A 144 17.35 6.53 6.65
N TRP A 145 18.53 5.90 6.68
CA TRP A 145 19.83 6.56 6.71
C TRP A 145 20.47 6.55 5.33
N PHE A 146 21.15 7.63 4.99
CA PHE A 146 21.83 7.81 3.72
C PHE A 146 23.20 8.41 3.95
N SER A 147 24.15 8.03 3.10
CA SER A 147 25.45 8.69 3.01
C SER A 147 25.88 8.89 1.57
N VAL A 148 26.65 9.95 1.33
CA VAL A 148 27.37 10.16 0.07
C VAL A 148 28.79 10.65 0.35
N SER A 149 29.73 10.22 -0.48
CA SER A 149 31.11 10.68 -0.41
C SER A 149 31.23 12.16 -0.78
N ALA A 150 32.00 12.89 0.02
CA ALA A 150 32.23 14.32 -0.14
C ALA A 150 33.73 14.65 -0.09
N ALA A 151 34.08 15.83 -0.60
CA ALA A 151 35.45 16.33 -0.52
C ALA A 151 35.82 16.65 0.94
N THR A 152 37.04 16.29 1.36
CA THR A 152 37.54 16.60 2.71
C THR A 152 37.69 18.10 2.97
N SER A 153 37.85 18.89 1.91
CA SER A 153 37.90 20.36 1.95
C SER A 153 36.54 21.03 2.19
N LEU A 154 35.42 20.29 2.11
CA LEU A 154 34.10 20.86 2.30
C LEU A 154 33.95 21.40 3.73
N PRO A 155 33.53 22.66 3.95
CA PRO A 155 33.57 23.26 5.28
C PRO A 155 32.50 22.68 6.22
N SER A 156 31.23 22.73 5.81
CA SER A 156 30.05 22.25 6.55
C SER A 156 28.89 22.01 5.58
N VAL A 157 27.90 21.21 5.98
CA VAL A 157 26.67 20.95 5.22
C VAL A 157 25.48 21.00 6.16
N ASN A 158 24.41 21.67 5.76
CA ASN A 158 23.15 21.79 6.50
C ASN A 158 22.02 21.01 5.81
N SER A 159 20.92 20.80 6.53
CA SER A 159 19.72 20.18 5.96
C SER A 159 19.09 20.96 4.81
N SER A 160 19.22 22.29 4.81
CA SER A 160 18.77 23.16 3.71
C SER A 160 19.50 22.92 2.40
N ASP A 161 20.70 22.34 2.47
CA ASP A 161 21.52 22.12 1.30
C ASP A 161 21.05 20.85 0.58
N ILE A 162 20.40 19.91 1.27
CA ILE A 162 19.83 18.70 0.67
C ILE A 162 18.48 19.04 0.04
N SER A 163 18.43 19.00 -1.28
CA SER A 163 17.16 19.11 -2.01
C SER A 163 16.48 17.74 -2.05
N VAL A 164 15.22 17.70 -1.61
CA VAL A 164 14.38 16.50 -1.61
C VAL A 164 13.16 16.75 -2.49
N ASN A 165 12.95 15.87 -3.46
CA ASN A 165 11.69 15.81 -4.19
C ASN A 165 10.89 14.62 -3.67
N VAL A 166 9.62 14.85 -3.34
CA VAL A 166 8.74 13.84 -2.76
C VAL A 166 7.48 13.73 -3.60
N ASP A 167 7.24 12.52 -4.11
CA ASP A 167 5.94 12.15 -4.66
C ASP A 167 5.18 11.30 -3.64
N TRP A 168 4.02 11.80 -3.21
CA TRP A 168 3.23 11.21 -2.14
C TRP A 168 2.17 10.26 -2.70
N GLN A 169 2.29 8.99 -2.34
CA GLN A 169 1.29 7.97 -2.65
C GLN A 169 0.50 7.62 -1.39
N ARG A 170 -0.83 7.61 -1.49
CA ARG A 170 -1.68 7.16 -0.37
C ARG A 170 -1.60 5.63 -0.26
N VAL A 171 -1.43 5.14 0.97
CA VAL A 171 -1.44 3.70 1.27
C VAL A 171 -2.82 3.13 0.92
N GLN A 172 -2.87 2.16 0.01
CA GLN A 172 -4.09 1.47 -0.34
C GLN A 172 -4.39 0.35 0.67
N PRO A 173 -5.66 -0.12 0.78
CA PRO A 173 -6.00 -1.23 1.67
C PRO A 173 -5.19 -2.51 1.40
N MET A 174 -4.89 -2.81 0.13
CA MET A 174 -4.06 -3.97 -0.25
C MET A 174 -2.61 -3.83 0.20
N ASP A 175 -2.04 -2.63 0.12
CA ASP A 175 -0.65 -2.37 0.56
C ASP A 175 -0.48 -2.63 2.06
N LYS A 176 -1.51 -2.40 2.87
CA LYS A 176 -1.42 -2.51 4.34
C LYS A 176 -1.01 -3.90 4.82
N GLU A 177 -1.37 -4.95 4.10
CA GLU A 177 -0.98 -6.31 4.43
C GLU A 177 0.52 -6.51 4.16
N LEU A 178 0.98 -6.09 2.98
CA LEU A 178 2.40 -6.14 2.59
C LEU A 178 3.28 -5.30 3.52
N LEU A 179 2.81 -4.13 3.98
CA LEU A 179 3.54 -3.28 4.91
C LEU A 179 3.80 -3.94 6.28
N GLN A 180 3.05 -4.98 6.67
CA GLN A 180 3.35 -5.73 7.90
C GLN A 180 4.67 -6.50 7.79
N ASN A 181 5.11 -6.84 6.57
CA ASN A 181 6.37 -7.53 6.33
C ASN A 181 7.59 -6.63 6.49
N LEU A 182 7.43 -5.31 6.65
CA LEU A 182 8.55 -4.39 6.87
C LEU A 182 9.35 -4.71 8.13
N SER A 183 8.70 -5.26 9.16
CA SER A 183 9.39 -5.71 10.39
C SER A 183 9.88 -7.15 10.34
N ALA A 184 9.68 -7.86 9.23
CA ALA A 184 10.02 -9.26 9.13
C ALA A 184 11.53 -9.50 8.99
N VAL A 185 12.29 -8.51 8.51
CA VAL A 185 13.74 -8.59 8.44
C VAL A 185 14.36 -7.84 9.61
N SER A 186 15.16 -8.56 10.40
CA SER A 186 15.80 -8.03 11.60
C SER A 186 17.32 -8.22 11.52
N VAL A 187 18.06 -7.29 12.13
CA VAL A 187 19.53 -7.33 12.18
C VAL A 187 19.98 -7.41 13.64
N ALA A 188 20.92 -8.30 13.92
CA ALA A 188 21.47 -8.54 15.25
C ALA A 188 23.00 -8.70 15.22
N ASN A 189 23.62 -8.76 16.40
CA ASN A 189 25.05 -9.06 16.59
C ASN A 189 26.02 -8.17 15.79
N VAL A 190 25.68 -6.89 15.61
CA VAL A 190 26.51 -5.94 14.86
C VAL A 190 27.83 -5.69 15.59
N ARG A 191 28.96 -5.88 14.90
CA ARG A 191 30.32 -5.75 15.45
C ARG A 191 31.23 -5.01 14.49
N TYR A 192 32.12 -4.20 15.05
CA TYR A 192 33.23 -3.58 14.33
C TYR A 192 34.49 -4.44 14.41
N ILE A 193 35.16 -4.62 13.28
CA ILE A 193 36.47 -5.24 13.18
C ILE A 193 37.47 -4.14 12.83
N PRO A 194 38.29 -3.66 13.79
CA PRO A 194 39.29 -2.64 13.51
C PRO A 194 40.37 -3.20 12.58
N ALA A 195 41.05 -2.33 11.83
CA ALA A 195 42.08 -2.69 10.84
C ALA A 195 43.40 -3.22 11.43
N GLN A 196 43.42 -3.75 12.66
CA GLN A 196 44.62 -4.27 13.31
C GLN A 196 45.06 -5.58 12.64
N GLY A 197 45.96 -5.48 11.65
CA GLY A 197 46.47 -6.62 10.89
C GLY A 197 45.67 -7.00 9.64
N VAL A 198 44.67 -6.19 9.27
CA VAL A 198 43.85 -6.37 8.05
C VAL A 198 43.90 -5.09 7.22
N ALA A 199 43.82 -5.18 5.89
CA ALA A 199 44.00 -4.04 4.99
C ALA A 199 42.94 -2.94 5.16
N LEU A 200 41.72 -3.29 5.58
CA LEU A 200 40.59 -2.37 5.79
C LEU A 200 39.78 -2.79 7.03
N PRO A 201 39.23 -1.82 7.79
CA PRO A 201 38.28 -2.13 8.86
C PRO A 201 37.00 -2.75 8.27
N GLY A 202 36.34 -3.60 9.04
CA GLY A 202 35.14 -4.31 8.61
C GLY A 202 33.99 -4.21 9.60
N ILE A 203 32.79 -4.52 9.14
CA ILE A 203 31.62 -4.71 9.97
C ILE A 203 31.07 -6.11 9.73
N THR A 204 30.66 -6.77 10.80
CA THR A 204 29.91 -8.02 10.73
C THR A 204 28.58 -7.88 11.44
N PHE A 205 27.54 -8.53 10.93
CA PHE A 205 26.23 -8.62 11.57
C PHE A 205 25.47 -9.87 11.08
N ASP A 206 24.47 -10.28 11.84
CA ASP A 206 23.55 -11.33 11.44
C ASP A 206 22.23 -10.71 10.99
N ILE A 207 21.77 -11.03 9.79
CA ILE A 207 20.44 -10.66 9.30
C ILE A 207 19.54 -11.89 9.32
N LYS A 208 18.30 -11.72 9.78
CA LYS A 208 17.31 -12.79 9.83
C LYS A 208 16.01 -12.34 9.19
N ASN A 209 15.52 -13.15 8.25
CA ASN A 209 14.15 -13.07 7.75
C ASN A 209 13.24 -13.88 8.66
N THR A 210 12.12 -13.31 9.07
CA THR A 210 11.07 -13.98 9.86
C THR A 210 9.76 -14.07 9.09
N ALA A 211 9.71 -13.58 7.85
CA ALA A 211 8.58 -13.77 6.96
C ALA A 211 8.54 -15.20 6.42
N VAL A 212 7.34 -15.59 5.98
CA VAL A 212 7.08 -16.83 5.26
C VAL A 212 7.54 -16.73 3.79
N THR A 213 7.74 -15.51 3.28
CA THR A 213 8.28 -15.23 1.94
C THR A 213 9.76 -14.89 2.02
N GLY A 214 10.50 -15.18 0.94
CA GLY A 214 11.90 -14.79 0.79
C GLY A 214 12.03 -13.44 0.08
N PHE A 215 13.15 -12.75 0.27
CA PHE A 215 13.44 -11.45 -0.35
C PHE A 215 14.73 -11.52 -1.18
N TRP A 216 14.70 -11.08 -2.44
CA TRP A 216 15.87 -11.02 -3.31
C TRP A 216 16.93 -10.05 -2.80
N GLU A 217 16.50 -8.92 -2.23
CA GLU A 217 17.39 -7.94 -1.66
C GLU A 217 16.82 -7.28 -0.40
N SER A 218 17.69 -7.01 0.56
CA SER A 218 17.44 -6.15 1.71
C SER A 218 18.62 -5.19 1.83
N ARG A 219 18.39 -3.89 1.68
CA ARG A 219 19.41 -2.90 1.98
C ARG A 219 19.61 -2.83 3.49
N VAL A 220 20.86 -2.75 3.93
CA VAL A 220 21.21 -2.58 5.34
C VAL A 220 22.09 -1.35 5.46
N ALA A 221 21.61 -0.34 6.18
CA ALA A 221 22.44 0.80 6.58
C ALA A 221 23.02 0.55 7.96
N VAL A 222 24.33 0.64 8.09
CA VAL A 222 25.04 0.54 9.36
C VAL A 222 25.50 1.92 9.79
N VAL A 223 25.01 2.36 10.94
CA VAL A 223 25.24 3.69 11.52
C VAL A 223 26.17 3.57 12.72
N ALA A 224 27.29 4.29 12.66
CA ALA A 224 28.22 4.44 13.77
C ALA A 224 27.93 5.77 14.49
N SER A 225 27.61 5.72 15.79
CA SER A 225 27.25 6.91 16.57
C SER A 225 27.79 6.86 18.01
N ALA A 226 27.98 8.04 18.61
CA ALA A 226 28.19 8.17 20.05
C ALA A 226 27.31 9.32 20.57
N GLY A 227 26.31 8.97 21.39
CA GLY A 227 25.27 9.92 21.79
C GLY A 227 24.49 10.42 20.58
N ASN A 228 24.45 11.74 20.39
CA ASN A 228 23.76 12.37 19.25
C ASN A 228 24.69 12.63 18.04
N THR A 229 25.96 12.24 18.12
CA THR A 229 26.95 12.49 17.05
C THR A 229 27.09 11.24 16.19
N VAL A 230 26.87 11.40 14.89
CA VAL A 230 27.08 10.34 13.90
C VAL A 230 28.52 10.41 13.37
N TYR A 231 29.23 9.29 13.47
CA TYR A 231 30.61 9.11 13.01
C TYR A 231 30.70 8.43 11.64
N GLY A 232 29.58 7.95 11.11
CA GLY A 232 29.49 7.50 9.74
C GLY A 232 28.33 6.58 9.48
N VAL A 233 28.02 6.41 8.20
CA VAL A 233 27.02 5.46 7.71
C VAL A 233 27.59 4.74 6.51
N SER A 234 27.47 3.43 6.52
CA SER A 234 27.84 2.57 5.40
C SER A 234 26.67 1.69 5.03
N ASP A 235 26.50 1.44 3.74
CA ASP A 235 25.40 0.67 3.19
C ASP A 235 25.91 -0.64 2.59
N THR A 236 25.17 -1.73 2.81
CA THR A 236 25.40 -3.00 2.12
C THR A 236 24.07 -3.61 1.68
N LEU A 237 24.11 -4.52 0.72
CA LEU A 237 22.95 -5.30 0.29
C LEU A 237 23.07 -6.72 0.84
N ALA A 238 22.01 -7.19 1.48
CA ALA A 238 21.81 -8.60 1.79
C ALA A 238 21.00 -9.22 0.65
N THR A 239 21.65 -10.06 -0.16
CA THR A 239 21.00 -10.72 -1.31
C THR A 239 20.51 -12.11 -0.94
N GLU A 240 19.42 -12.52 -1.58
CA GLU A 240 18.80 -13.84 -1.49
C GLU A 240 18.59 -14.26 -0.03
N LEU A 241 17.64 -13.61 0.63
CA LEU A 241 17.27 -13.89 2.01
C LEU A 241 16.01 -14.77 2.02
N LEU A 242 16.21 -16.08 2.10
CA LEU A 242 15.14 -17.07 2.07
C LEU A 242 14.20 -16.93 3.30
N PRO A 243 12.99 -17.51 3.26
CA PRO A 243 12.11 -17.54 4.43
C PRO A 243 12.78 -18.15 5.64
N GLU A 244 12.59 -17.53 6.80
CA GLU A 244 13.16 -17.96 8.09
C GLU A 244 14.71 -18.08 8.13
N GLU A 245 15.41 -17.66 7.08
CA GLU A 245 16.86 -17.76 6.98
C GLU A 245 17.56 -16.73 7.87
N GLN A 246 18.68 -17.16 8.45
CA GLN A 246 19.64 -16.27 9.11
C GLN A 246 20.99 -16.35 8.40
N LYS A 247 21.55 -15.19 8.04
CA LYS A 247 22.79 -15.05 7.29
C LYS A 247 23.74 -14.10 8.00
N ALA A 248 25.00 -14.50 8.13
CA ALA A 248 26.06 -13.62 8.61
C ALA A 248 26.64 -12.83 7.43
N ILE A 249 26.66 -11.50 7.54
CA ILE A 249 27.17 -10.60 6.50
C ILE A 249 28.41 -9.89 7.04
N SER A 250 29.44 -9.79 6.19
CA SER A 250 30.66 -9.06 6.46
C SER A 250 31.01 -8.18 5.28
N PHE A 251 31.33 -6.91 5.53
CA PHE A 251 31.75 -5.98 4.49
C PHE A 251 32.76 -4.97 5.03
N ALA A 252 33.48 -4.31 4.13
CA ALA A 252 34.47 -3.30 4.47
C ALA A 252 33.78 -1.98 4.86
N TRP A 253 34.22 -1.36 5.96
CA TRP A 253 33.74 -0.05 6.37
C TRP A 253 34.37 1.03 5.49
N ASP A 254 33.54 1.75 4.74
CA ASP A 254 33.94 2.84 3.85
C ASP A 254 34.04 4.21 4.54
N GLY A 255 33.52 4.31 5.77
CA GLY A 255 33.60 5.50 6.60
C GLY A 255 35.00 5.76 7.20
N PRO A 256 35.15 6.86 7.95
CA PRO A 256 36.41 7.15 8.65
C PRO A 256 36.68 6.15 9.77
N ALA A 257 37.92 6.07 10.21
CA ALA A 257 38.30 5.23 11.34
C ALA A 257 37.46 5.59 12.58
N LEU A 258 36.87 4.56 13.21
CA LEU A 258 35.97 4.74 14.34
C LEU A 258 36.75 4.80 15.67
N PRO A 259 36.56 5.85 16.49
CA PRO A 259 36.99 5.87 17.90
C PRO A 259 36.53 4.66 18.72
N SER A 260 37.25 4.37 19.80
CA SER A 260 36.80 3.40 20.80
C SER A 260 35.52 3.87 21.51
N GLY A 261 34.63 2.93 21.84
CA GLY A 261 33.38 3.22 22.56
C GLY A 261 32.21 3.70 21.69
N ILE A 262 32.35 3.68 20.36
CA ILE A 262 31.25 3.96 19.42
C ILE A 262 30.22 2.84 19.43
N GLN A 263 28.95 3.22 19.40
CA GLN A 263 27.83 2.31 19.20
C GLN A 263 27.58 2.14 17.70
N ILE A 264 27.42 0.89 17.29
CA ILE A 264 27.09 0.55 15.90
C ILE A 264 25.71 -0.08 15.88
N GLN A 265 24.84 0.48 15.06
CA GLN A 265 23.48 0.00 14.85
C GLN A 265 23.29 -0.27 13.37
N ALA A 266 22.54 -1.33 13.04
CA ALA A 266 22.23 -1.67 11.65
C ALA A 266 20.72 -1.67 11.47
N PHE A 267 20.27 -1.11 10.35
CA PHE A 267 18.87 -0.97 9.98
C PHE A 267 18.66 -1.62 8.63
N SER A 268 17.78 -2.62 8.57
CA SER A 268 17.37 -3.25 7.32
C SER A 268 16.19 -2.50 6.70
N TYR A 269 16.19 -2.42 5.38
CA TYR A 269 15.14 -1.86 4.56
C TYR A 269 14.85 -2.82 3.40
N VAL A 270 13.60 -3.24 3.30
CA VAL A 270 13.07 -4.07 2.20
C VAL A 270 11.98 -3.27 1.52
N ASP A 271 12.02 -3.20 0.19
CA ASP A 271 10.96 -2.57 -0.60
C ASP A 271 9.84 -3.59 -0.88
N VAL A 272 8.98 -3.82 0.11
CA VAL A 272 7.88 -4.82 0.05
C VAL A 272 6.81 -4.53 -1.01
N LEU A 273 6.83 -3.35 -1.64
CA LEU A 273 5.94 -2.97 -2.73
C LEU A 273 6.62 -3.03 -4.11
N ASP A 274 7.89 -3.45 -4.19
CA ASP A 274 8.50 -3.82 -5.46
C ASP A 274 8.03 -5.23 -5.84
N GLU A 275 7.36 -5.35 -6.99
CA GLU A 275 6.81 -6.61 -7.50
C GLU A 275 7.89 -7.69 -7.71
N ASN A 276 9.15 -7.30 -7.83
CA ASN A 276 10.28 -8.22 -8.05
C ASN A 276 11.08 -8.51 -6.77
N ILE A 277 10.64 -8.03 -5.60
CA ILE A 277 11.40 -8.22 -4.36
C ILE A 277 11.24 -9.63 -3.79
N GLU A 278 10.10 -10.27 -4.02
CA GLU A 278 9.78 -11.56 -3.41
C GLU A 278 10.38 -12.72 -4.21
N ILE A 279 10.94 -13.70 -3.48
CA ILE A 279 11.43 -14.95 -4.07
C ILE A 279 10.24 -15.89 -4.24
N GLU A 280 9.88 -16.18 -5.50
CA GLU A 280 8.93 -17.25 -5.81
C GLU A 280 9.56 -18.61 -5.44
N LEU A 281 9.07 -19.20 -4.34
CA LEU A 281 9.48 -20.55 -3.98
C LEU A 281 8.79 -21.56 -4.89
N PRO A 282 9.51 -22.57 -5.41
CA PRO A 282 8.87 -23.64 -6.14
C PRO A 282 7.81 -24.29 -5.24
N SER A 283 6.56 -24.34 -5.72
CA SER A 283 5.47 -24.97 -4.98
C SER A 283 5.90 -26.38 -4.58
N PRO A 284 5.70 -26.80 -3.31
CA PRO A 284 6.02 -28.15 -2.91
C PRO A 284 5.23 -29.07 -3.83
N ILE A 285 5.96 -29.85 -4.64
CA ILE A 285 5.37 -30.91 -5.45
C ILE A 285 4.57 -31.74 -4.47
N ARG A 286 3.25 -31.80 -4.64
CA ARG A 286 2.41 -32.74 -3.89
C ARG A 286 2.98 -34.13 -4.15
N THR A 287 3.79 -34.63 -3.23
CA THR A 287 3.99 -36.07 -3.10
C THR A 287 2.65 -36.60 -2.64
N GLU A 288 1.90 -37.17 -3.57
CA GLU A 288 0.73 -37.97 -3.25
C GLU A 288 1.19 -39.06 -2.27
N PHE A 289 0.71 -38.95 -1.03
CA PHE A 289 0.81 -39.98 0.00
C PHE A 289 -0.45 -40.85 -0.06
#